data_AF-A0A0G1TYD2-F1
#
_entry.id   AF-A0A0G1TYD2-F1
#
_cell.length_a   1.000
_cell.length_b   1.000
_cell.length_c   1.000
_cell.angle_alpha   90.00
_cell.angle_beta   90.00
_cell.angle_gamma   90.00
#
_symmetry.space_group_name_H-M   'P 1'
#
loop_
_entity.id
_entity.type
_entity.pdbx_description
1 polymer ?
#
loop_
_entity_poly.entity_id
_entity_poly.type
_entity_poly.pdbx_seq_one_letter_code
_entity_poly.pdbx_strand_id
1 'polypeptide(L)'
;NYPGVSGIGPKTAITLVEAFGSIDHLYKALKTKDARVKKVSDAIVEKLKTGEESARMSHDLATIRTDVPIEATIEDARVGTIDTPQARKILEDLHFHSLLKRLTGNAEEKKPTKKEKKEEQELLNSEQQQLL
;
A
#
# COMPACT_ATOMS: atom_id res chain seq x y z
N ASN A 1 10.58 -3.94 3.07
CA ASN A 1 11.63 -3.95 2.03
C ASN A 1 11.99 -5.41 1.80
N TYR A 2 11.86 -5.92 0.58
CA TYR A 2 12.16 -7.32 0.26
C TYR A 2 13.43 -7.35 -0.61
N PRO A 3 14.52 -8.00 -0.17
CA PRO A 3 15.80 -7.93 -0.86
C PRO A 3 15.80 -8.60 -2.24
N GLY A 4 15.00 -9.66 -2.43
CA GLY A 4 14.90 -10.37 -3.70
C GLY A 4 16.24 -10.95 -4.19
N VAL A 5 16.36 -11.13 -5.52
CA VAL A 5 17.63 -11.54 -6.14
C VAL A 5 18.37 -10.30 -6.64
N SER A 6 19.61 -10.13 -6.19
CA SER A 6 20.44 -8.97 -6.59
C SER A 6 20.58 -8.89 -8.11
N GLY A 7 20.28 -7.71 -8.66
CA GLY A 7 20.36 -7.46 -10.10
C GLY A 7 19.26 -8.11 -10.94
N ILE A 8 18.18 -8.60 -10.31
CA ILE A 8 16.92 -8.98 -10.97
C ILE A 8 15.85 -7.95 -10.56
N GLY A 9 15.50 -7.07 -11.50
CA GLY A 9 14.48 -6.04 -11.28
C GLY A 9 13.06 -6.51 -11.64
N PRO A 10 12.04 -5.66 -11.44
CA PRO A 10 10.64 -5.99 -11.66
C PRO A 10 10.34 -6.51 -13.06
N LYS A 11 10.91 -5.88 -14.10
CA LYS A 11 10.69 -6.28 -15.49
C LYS A 11 11.14 -7.72 -15.75
N THR A 12 12.34 -8.05 -15.30
CA THR A 12 12.89 -9.41 -15.45
C THR A 12 12.13 -10.41 -14.59
N ALA A 13 11.75 -10.03 -13.36
CA ALA A 13 10.96 -10.88 -12.47
C ALA A 13 9.61 -11.24 -13.10
N ILE A 14 8.90 -10.28 -13.70
CA ILE A 14 7.64 -10.50 -14.40
C ILE A 14 7.83 -11.52 -15.54
N THR A 15 8.81 -11.31 -16.42
CA THR A 15 9.07 -12.23 -17.54
C THR A 15 9.39 -13.65 -17.07
N LEU A 16 10.12 -13.79 -15.96
CA LEU A 16 10.42 -15.10 -15.36
C LEU A 16 9.16 -15.76 -14.79
N VAL A 17 8.32 -15.02 -14.07
CA VAL A 17 7.06 -15.55 -13.52
C VAL A 17 6.10 -15.92 -14.64
N GLU A 18 5.99 -15.13 -15.71
CA GLU A 18 5.18 -15.48 -16.88
C GLU A 18 5.66 -16.75 -17.58
N ALA A 19 6.97 -16.95 -17.68
CA ALA A 19 7.55 -18.11 -18.37
C ALA A 19 7.49 -19.42 -17.54
N PHE A 20 7.60 -19.32 -16.21
CA PHE A 20 7.72 -20.49 -15.32
C PHE A 20 6.51 -20.68 -14.39
N GLY A 21 5.67 -19.67 -14.22
CA GLY A 21 4.43 -19.68 -13.44
C GLY A 21 4.62 -19.38 -11.95
N SER A 22 5.63 -19.99 -11.32
CA SER A 22 5.91 -19.78 -9.89
C SER A 22 7.41 -19.81 -9.60
N ILE A 23 7.81 -19.29 -8.43
CA ILE A 23 9.19 -19.37 -7.96
C ILE A 23 9.67 -20.83 -7.84
N ASP A 24 8.82 -21.73 -7.37
CA ASP A 24 9.15 -23.15 -7.26
C ASP A 24 9.36 -23.81 -8.61
N HIS A 25 8.48 -23.51 -9.58
CA HIS A 25 8.63 -24.00 -10.94
C HIS A 25 9.86 -23.44 -11.62
N LEU A 26 10.20 -22.17 -11.39
CA LEU A 26 11.43 -21.54 -11.89
C LEU A 26 12.66 -22.30 -11.37
N TYR A 27 12.78 -22.49 -10.06
CA TYR A 27 13.94 -23.17 -9.48
C TYR A 27 14.00 -24.67 -9.82
N LYS A 28 12.84 -25.33 -9.95
CA LYS A 28 12.78 -26.71 -10.46
C LYS A 28 13.28 -26.78 -11.90
N ALA A 29 12.82 -25.88 -12.77
CA ALA A 29 13.24 -25.82 -14.17
C ALA A 29 14.75 -25.56 -14.32
N LEU A 30 15.33 -24.70 -13.47
CA LEU A 30 16.77 -24.47 -13.40
C LEU A 30 17.54 -25.75 -13.02
N LYS A 31 17.04 -26.52 -12.04
CA LYS A 31 17.64 -27.79 -11.60
C LYS A 31 17.54 -28.90 -12.66
N THR A 32 16.40 -29.00 -13.35
CA THR A 32 16.15 -30.05 -14.35
C THR A 32 16.61 -29.69 -15.76
N LYS A 33 17.21 -28.51 -15.97
CA LYS A 33 17.64 -27.99 -17.28
C LYS A 33 16.50 -27.98 -18.32
N ASP A 34 15.32 -27.50 -17.90
CA ASP A 34 14.15 -27.35 -18.76
C ASP A 34 14.49 -26.52 -20.01
N ALA A 35 13.89 -26.86 -21.16
CA ALA A 35 14.14 -26.17 -22.43
C ALA A 35 13.86 -24.66 -22.37
N ARG A 36 12.92 -24.22 -21.52
CA ARG A 36 12.62 -22.80 -21.30
C ARG A 36 13.79 -22.03 -20.72
N VAL A 37 14.66 -22.68 -19.93
CA VAL A 37 15.86 -22.04 -19.36
C VAL A 37 16.83 -21.59 -20.44
N LYS A 38 16.87 -22.26 -21.61
CA LYS A 38 17.71 -21.86 -22.74
C LYS A 38 17.35 -20.47 -23.31
N LYS A 39 16.16 -19.96 -23.02
CA LYS A 39 15.71 -18.61 -23.42
C LYS A 39 16.08 -17.53 -22.39
N VAL A 40 16.58 -17.93 -21.22
CA VAL A 40 17.05 -17.03 -20.16
C VAL A 40 18.56 -16.86 -20.34
N SER A 41 19.07 -15.62 -20.21
CA SER A 41 20.50 -15.38 -20.36
C SER A 41 21.32 -16.02 -19.23
N ASP A 42 22.53 -16.46 -19.53
CA ASP A 42 23.42 -17.10 -18.56
C ASP A 42 23.67 -16.22 -17.33
N ALA A 43 23.80 -14.89 -17.53
CA ALA A 43 23.96 -13.94 -16.44
C ALA A 43 22.75 -13.89 -15.48
N ILE A 44 21.52 -14.05 -16.00
CA ILE A 44 20.32 -14.12 -15.16
C ILE A 44 20.28 -15.47 -14.43
N VAL A 45 20.63 -16.55 -15.12
CA VAL A 45 20.68 -17.90 -14.52
C VAL A 45 21.64 -17.94 -13.34
N GLU A 46 22.85 -17.37 -13.47
CA GLU A 46 23.83 -17.34 -12.38
C GLU A 46 23.38 -16.48 -11.19
N LYS A 47 22.73 -15.33 -11.45
CA LYS A 47 22.11 -14.52 -10.38
C LYS A 47 21.01 -15.28 -9.66
N LEU A 48 20.15 -15.99 -10.39
CA LEU A 48 19.06 -16.77 -9.80
C LEU A 48 19.60 -17.91 -8.93
N LYS A 49 20.65 -18.61 -9.37
CA LYS A 49 21.30 -19.68 -8.60
C LYS A 49 21.93 -19.15 -7.31
N THR A 50 22.72 -18.09 -7.40
CA THR A 50 23.39 -17.49 -6.23
C THR A 50 22.39 -16.82 -5.28
N GLY A 51 21.25 -16.36 -5.79
CA GLY A 51 20.20 -15.72 -5.02
C GLY A 51 19.01 -16.60 -4.60
N GLU A 52 19.06 -17.94 -4.75
CA GLU A 52 17.90 -18.81 -4.47
C GLU A 52 17.35 -18.63 -3.05
N GLU A 53 18.22 -18.59 -2.06
CA GLU A 53 17.82 -18.41 -0.66
C GLU A 53 17.12 -17.07 -0.44
N SER A 54 17.70 -15.98 -0.96
CA SER A 54 17.12 -14.63 -0.83
C SER A 54 15.78 -14.51 -1.56
N ALA A 55 15.64 -15.17 -2.72
CA ALA A 55 14.39 -15.22 -3.46
C ALA A 55 13.28 -15.92 -2.65
N ARG A 56 13.60 -17.08 -2.07
CA ARG A 56 12.65 -17.87 -1.24
C ARG A 56 12.28 -17.13 0.04
N MET A 57 13.25 -16.56 0.73
CA MET A 57 13.02 -15.73 1.93
C MET A 57 12.11 -14.54 1.60
N SER A 58 12.39 -13.82 0.50
CA SER A 58 11.57 -12.68 0.08
C SER A 58 10.15 -13.09 -0.28
N HIS A 59 9.98 -14.25 -0.90
CA HIS A 59 8.67 -14.81 -1.22
C HIS A 59 7.87 -15.15 0.05
N ASP A 60 8.49 -15.83 1.01
CA ASP A 60 7.87 -16.16 2.28
C ASP A 60 7.42 -14.90 3.04
N LEU A 61 8.30 -13.91 3.16
CA LEU A 61 8.00 -12.64 3.81
C LEU A 61 6.88 -11.84 3.12
N ALA A 62 6.74 -11.99 1.80
CA ALA A 62 5.69 -11.32 1.04
C ALA A 62 4.37 -12.11 1.04
N THR A 63 4.38 -13.37 1.48
CA THR A 63 3.20 -14.23 1.47
C THR A 63 2.24 -13.82 2.59
N ILE A 64 1.00 -13.49 2.22
CA ILE A 64 -0.06 -13.20 3.19
C ILE A 64 -0.49 -14.53 3.83
N ARG A 65 -0.35 -14.65 5.15
CA ARG A 65 -0.90 -15.78 5.90
C ARG A 65 -2.40 -15.61 6.11
N THR A 66 -3.18 -16.49 5.49
CA THR A 66 -4.66 -16.49 5.52
C THR A 66 -5.24 -17.55 6.45
N ASP A 67 -4.38 -18.32 7.11
CA ASP A 67 -4.69 -19.44 8.00
C ASP A 67 -4.60 -19.06 9.49
N VAL A 68 -4.65 -17.76 9.79
CA VAL A 68 -4.59 -17.27 11.17
C VAL A 68 -5.88 -17.66 11.90
N PRO A 69 -5.81 -18.37 13.05
CA PRO A 69 -6.99 -18.71 13.82
C PRO A 69 -7.51 -17.46 14.53
N ILE A 70 -8.47 -16.77 13.92
CA ILE A 70 -9.11 -15.58 14.48
C ILE A 70 -10.55 -15.94 14.87
N GLU A 71 -10.89 -15.72 16.13
CA GLU A 71 -12.25 -15.85 16.68
C GLU A 71 -13.00 -14.51 16.57
N ALA A 72 -13.15 -13.99 15.36
CA ALA A 72 -13.88 -12.76 15.10
C ALA A 72 -14.71 -12.87 13.82
N THR A 73 -15.90 -12.28 13.86
CA THR A 73 -16.81 -12.16 12.73
C THR A 73 -16.69 -10.78 12.09
N ILE A 74 -17.25 -10.62 10.89
CA ILE A 74 -17.32 -9.30 10.24
C ILE A 74 -18.22 -8.35 11.05
N GLU A 75 -19.23 -8.90 11.72
CA GLU A 75 -20.15 -8.16 12.59
C GLU A 75 -19.41 -7.53 13.78
N ASP A 76 -18.42 -8.22 14.36
CA ASP A 76 -17.58 -7.70 15.44
C ASP A 76 -16.73 -6.49 15.01
N ALA A 77 -16.45 -6.37 13.71
CA ALA A 77 -15.68 -5.26 13.13
C ALA A 77 -16.55 -4.04 12.78
N ARG A 78 -17.86 -4.04 13.10
CA ARG A 78 -18.74 -2.90 12.84
C ARG A 78 -18.31 -1.69 13.68
N VAL A 79 -17.99 -0.59 13.00
CA VAL A 79 -17.63 0.67 13.65
C VAL A 79 -18.86 1.27 14.34
N GLY A 80 -18.77 1.44 15.67
CA GLY A 80 -19.75 2.17 16.48
C GLY A 80 -19.39 3.65 16.68
N THR A 81 -20.01 4.31 17.67
CA THR A 81 -19.67 5.69 18.04
C THR A 81 -18.30 5.75 18.70
N ILE A 82 -17.35 6.44 18.06
CA ILE A 82 -15.98 6.61 18.58
C ILE A 82 -15.89 7.80 19.53
N ASP A 83 -16.76 8.80 19.37
CA ASP A 83 -16.81 9.99 20.23
C ASP A 83 -17.46 9.66 21.58
N THR A 84 -16.65 9.13 22.49
CA THR A 84 -17.05 8.80 23.86
C THR A 84 -16.24 9.61 24.88
N PRO A 85 -16.78 9.88 26.08
CA PRO A 85 -16.02 10.55 27.14
C PRO A 85 -14.69 9.85 27.48
N GLN A 86 -14.67 8.53 27.42
CA GLN A 86 -13.49 7.70 27.66
C GLN A 86 -12.44 7.89 26.57
N ALA A 87 -12.85 7.88 25.30
CA ALA A 87 -11.96 8.14 24.16
C ALA A 87 -11.37 9.56 24.23
N ARG A 88 -12.19 10.57 24.54
CA ARG A 88 -11.72 11.96 24.73
C ARG A 88 -10.67 12.05 25.83
N LYS A 89 -10.95 11.48 27.00
CA LYS A 89 -9.99 11.48 28.12
C LYS A 89 -8.65 10.84 27.74
N ILE A 90 -8.66 9.68 27.08
CA ILE A 90 -7.43 9.01 26.62
C ILE A 90 -6.64 9.91 25.67
N LEU A 91 -7.32 10.56 24.71
CA LEU A 91 -6.65 11.46 23.77
C LEU A 91 -6.14 12.75 24.44
N GLU A 92 -6.81 13.24 25.49
CA GLU A 92 -6.36 14.36 26.32
C GLU A 92 -5.10 14.00 27.12
N ASP A 93 -5.11 12.83 27.78
CA ASP A 93 -3.99 12.29 28.56
C ASP A 93 -2.76 12.02 27.67
N LEU A 94 -2.97 11.63 26.40
CA LEU A 94 -1.92 11.44 25.41
C LEU A 94 -1.52 12.74 24.67
N HIS A 95 -2.14 13.88 25.00
CA HIS A 95 -1.93 15.17 24.35
C HIS A 95 -2.17 15.16 22.82
N PHE A 96 -3.09 14.32 22.34
CA PHE A 96 -3.46 14.20 20.92
C PHE A 96 -4.53 15.24 20.51
N HIS A 97 -4.20 16.52 20.66
CA HIS A 97 -5.13 17.65 20.42
C HIS A 97 -5.74 17.68 19.01
N SER A 98 -5.01 17.26 17.98
CA SER A 98 -5.52 17.20 16.60
C SER A 98 -6.53 16.07 16.40
N LEU A 99 -6.35 14.93 17.07
CA LEU A 99 -7.29 13.81 17.02
C LEU A 99 -8.55 14.11 17.83
N LEU A 100 -8.43 14.79 18.98
CA LEU A 100 -9.59 15.30 19.74
C LEU A 100 -10.49 16.18 18.88
N LYS A 101 -9.89 17.15 18.18
CA LYS A 101 -10.62 18.05 17.27
C LYS A 101 -11.32 17.29 16.13
N ARG A 102 -10.67 16.26 15.58
CA ARG A 102 -11.25 15.40 14.54
C ARG A 102 -12.36 14.50 15.08
N LEU A 103 -12.26 14.05 16.32
CA LEU A 103 -13.23 13.17 16.97
C LEU A 103 -14.57 13.88 17.21
N THR A 104 -14.54 15.16 17.62
CA THR A 104 -15.74 15.96 17.90
C THR A 104 -16.40 16.54 16.64
N GLY A 105 -16.03 16.07 15.45
CA GLY A 105 -16.61 16.55 14.18
C GLY A 105 -16.09 17.93 13.72
N ASN A 106 -15.18 18.56 14.46
CA ASN A 106 -14.50 19.80 14.03
C ASN A 106 -13.33 19.49 13.09
N ALA A 107 -13.48 18.48 12.22
CA ALA A 107 -12.71 18.44 10.99
C ALA A 107 -12.84 19.83 10.38
N GLU A 108 -11.73 20.53 10.21
CA GLU A 108 -11.77 21.92 9.77
C GLU A 108 -12.72 22.00 8.57
N GLU A 109 -13.79 22.78 8.70
CA GLU A 109 -14.41 23.37 7.52
C GLU A 109 -13.24 23.84 6.68
N LYS A 110 -13.08 23.28 5.48
CA LYS A 110 -12.01 23.68 4.57
C LYS A 110 -12.08 25.19 4.49
N LYS A 111 -11.17 25.91 5.18
CA LYS A 111 -11.09 27.35 5.03
C LYS A 111 -10.82 27.56 3.54
N PRO A 112 -11.67 28.30 2.81
CA PRO A 112 -11.49 28.45 1.39
C PRO A 112 -10.09 28.99 1.15
N THR A 113 -9.38 28.33 0.24
CA THR A 113 -8.02 28.67 -0.13
C THR A 113 -7.98 30.11 -0.62
N LYS A 114 -6.80 30.77 -0.55
CA LYS A 114 -6.65 32.14 -1.07
C LYS A 114 -7.12 32.30 -2.53
N LYS A 115 -7.11 31.20 -3.30
CA LYS A 115 -7.60 31.15 -4.68
C LYS A 115 -9.13 31.15 -4.73
N GLU A 116 -9.78 30.27 -3.97
CA GLU A 116 -11.24 30.17 -3.88
C GLU A 116 -11.87 31.47 -3.34
N LYS A 117 -11.25 32.12 -2.34
CA LYS A 117 -11.71 33.43 -1.84
C LYS A 117 -11.62 34.55 -2.88
N LYS A 118 -10.64 34.48 -3.78
CA LYS A 118 -10.46 35.48 -4.84
C LYS A 118 -11.49 35.28 -5.94
N GLU A 119 -11.75 34.03 -6.33
CA GLU A 119 -12.75 33.66 -7.33
C GLU A 119 -14.17 33.99 -6.85
N GLU A 120 -14.49 33.74 -5.58
CA GLU A 120 -15.78 34.08 -4.96
C GLU A 120 -15.99 35.61 -4.88
N GLN A 121 -14.94 36.37 -4.57
CA GLN A 121 -14.99 37.84 -4.55
C GLN A 121 -15.12 38.43 -5.97
N GLU A 122 -14.48 37.83 -6.97
CA GLU A 122 -14.59 38.24 -8.37
C GLU A 122 -15.98 37.93 -8.94
N LEU A 123 -16.57 36.77 -8.59
CA LEU A 123 -17.94 36.44 -8.96
C LEU A 123 -18.94 37.44 -8.35
N LEU A 124 -18.83 37.70 -7.05
CA LEU A 124 -19.73 38.61 -6.33
C LEU A 124 -19.67 40.02 -6.91
N ASN A 125 -18.46 40.50 -7.23
CA ASN A 125 -18.28 41.81 -7.85
C ASN A 125 -18.87 41.86 -9.28
N SER A 126 -18.81 40.75 -10.02
CA SER A 126 -19.38 40.67 -11.38
C SER A 126 -20.90 40.67 -11.38
N GLU A 127 -21.54 40.00 -10.41
CA GLU A 127 -23.00 39.97 -10.26
C GLU A 127 -23.55 41.33 -9.84
N GLN A 128 -22.85 42.04 -8.96
CA GLN A 128 -23.22 43.40 -8.54
C GLN A 128 -23.12 44.42 -9.68
N GLN A 129 -22.22 44.21 -10.66
CA GLN A 129 -22.09 45.08 -11.84
C GLN A 129 -23.17 44.83 -12.90
N GLN A 130 -23.79 43.64 -12.93
CA GLN A 130 -24.87 43.33 -13.90
C GLN A 130 -26.25 43.80 -13.43
N LEU A 131 -26.39 44.19 -12.15
CA LEU A 131 -27.63 44.66 -11.53
C LEU A 131 -27.79 46.21 -11.53
N LEU A 132 -26.84 46.93 -12.13
CA LEU A 132 -26.84 48.38 -12.37
C LEU A 132 -27.06 48.69 -13.85
#